data_AF-A0A926TSQ3-F1
#
_entry.id   AF-A0A926TSQ3-F1
#
_cell.length_a   1.000
_cell.length_b   1.000
_cell.length_c   1.000
_cell.angle_alpha   90.00
_cell.angle_beta   90.00
_cell.angle_gamma   90.00
#
_symmetry.space_group_name_H-M   'P 1'
#
loop_
_entity.id
_entity.type
_entity.pdbx_description
1 polymer ?
#
loop_
_entity_poly.entity_id
_entity_poly.type
_entity_poly.pdbx_seq_one_letter_code
_entity_poly.pdbx_strand_id
1 'polypeptide(L)'
;MRKRCTRSKFARRLTLQPQAKYAVLQQRRQEQETAAFKERYQQRAGIEGTLSQGVRRSGLRQSRYVGLAKTHLQHILTTVALNLLRLDAWLSGVPLAKTRASRFLELKSQVA
;
A
#
# COMPACT_ATOMS: atom_id res chain seq x y z
N MET A 1 20.20 28.92 -21.82
CA MET A 1 19.08 28.38 -21.00
C MET A 1 19.44 27.07 -20.29
N ARG A 2 19.91 26.01 -20.99
CA ARG A 2 20.22 24.68 -20.39
C ARG A 2 21.20 24.68 -19.20
N LYS A 3 22.26 25.50 -19.25
CA LYS A 3 23.24 25.67 -18.15
C LYS A 3 22.63 26.28 -16.86
N ARG A 4 21.46 26.94 -16.95
CA ARG A 4 20.73 27.51 -15.79
C ARG A 4 19.65 26.56 -15.24
N CYS A 5 19.24 25.53 -16.00
CA CYS A 5 18.08 24.69 -15.66
C CYS A 5 18.46 23.25 -15.23
N THR A 6 19.64 22.75 -15.57
CA THR A 6 20.06 21.36 -15.25
C THR A 6 21.57 21.29 -15.01
N ARG A 7 21.98 20.77 -13.83
CA ARG A 7 23.39 20.55 -13.45
C ARG A 7 23.95 19.18 -13.88
N SER A 8 23.10 18.28 -14.39
CA SER A 8 23.50 16.93 -14.81
C SER A 8 24.31 16.96 -16.11
N LYS A 9 25.44 16.23 -16.14
CA LYS A 9 26.25 16.01 -17.35
C LYS A 9 25.53 15.18 -18.40
N PHE A 10 24.57 14.35 -17.98
CA PHE A 10 23.74 13.54 -18.87
C PHE A 10 22.35 14.17 -19.00
N ALA A 11 21.81 14.19 -20.23
CA ALA A 11 20.41 14.53 -20.44
C ALA A 11 19.50 13.56 -19.68
N ARG A 12 18.35 14.04 -19.21
CA ARG A 12 17.33 13.19 -18.57
C ARG A 12 16.91 12.13 -19.60
N ARG A 13 17.23 10.86 -19.33
CA ARG A 13 16.88 9.72 -20.19
C ARG A 13 15.57 9.11 -19.75
N LEU A 14 14.69 8.82 -20.70
CA LEU A 14 13.45 8.10 -20.47
C LEU A 14 13.72 6.62 -20.72
N THR A 15 13.48 5.79 -19.70
CA THR A 15 13.62 4.33 -19.84
C THR A 15 12.25 3.77 -20.20
N LEU A 16 12.09 3.27 -21.42
CA LEU A 16 10.88 2.59 -21.85
C LEU A 16 10.94 1.12 -21.44
N GLN A 17 9.81 0.58 -20.99
CA GLN A 17 9.70 -0.85 -20.76
C GLN A 17 9.68 -1.60 -22.10
N PRO A 18 10.28 -2.81 -22.16
CA PRO A 18 10.14 -3.69 -23.32
C PRO A 18 8.66 -3.96 -23.65
N GLN A 19 8.32 -3.94 -24.95
CA GLN A 19 6.94 -4.02 -25.44
C GLN A 19 6.17 -5.22 -24.89
N ALA A 20 6.80 -6.41 -24.83
CA ALA A 20 6.16 -7.60 -24.29
C ALA A 20 5.72 -7.44 -22.82
N LYS A 21 6.56 -6.84 -21.98
CA LYS A 21 6.22 -6.58 -20.56
C LYS A 21 5.11 -5.54 -20.43
N TYR A 22 5.17 -4.50 -21.26
CA TYR A 22 4.15 -3.47 -21.30
C TYR A 22 2.78 -4.04 -21.69
N ALA A 23 2.71 -4.86 -22.74
CA ALA A 23 1.47 -5.49 -23.20
C ALA A 23 0.85 -6.38 -22.12
N VAL A 24 1.65 -7.21 -21.45
CA VAL A 24 1.19 -8.06 -20.35
C VAL A 24 0.63 -7.22 -19.20
N LEU A 25 1.35 -6.17 -18.77
CA LEU A 25 0.85 -5.29 -17.70
C LEU A 25 -0.47 -4.61 -18.07
N GLN A 26 -0.62 -4.22 -19.34
CA GLN A 26 -1.83 -3.53 -19.77
C GLN A 26 -3.04 -4.48 -19.85
N GLN A 27 -2.85 -5.70 -20.33
CA GLN A 27 -3.88 -6.74 -20.28
C GLN A 27 -4.33 -7.01 -18.83
N ARG A 28 -3.37 -7.15 -17.90
CA ARG A 28 -3.67 -7.35 -16.48
C ARG A 28 -4.43 -6.19 -15.85
N ARG A 29 -4.17 -4.94 -16.26
CA ARG A 29 -4.94 -3.78 -15.79
C ARG A 29 -6.38 -3.79 -16.29
N GLN A 30 -6.60 -4.17 -17.55
CA GLN A 30 -7.95 -4.32 -18.10
C GLN A 30 -8.72 -5.43 -17.35
N GLU A 31 -8.06 -6.57 -17.07
CA GLU A 31 -8.63 -7.62 -16.23
C GLU A 31 -9.02 -7.11 -14.84
N GLN A 32 -8.19 -6.26 -14.23
CA GLN A 32 -8.44 -5.67 -12.91
C GLN A 32 -9.68 -4.76 -12.85
N GLU A 33 -10.10 -4.18 -13.97
CA GLU A 33 -11.28 -3.32 -14.04
C GLU A 33 -12.59 -4.12 -14.03
N THR A 34 -12.53 -5.40 -14.39
CA THR A 34 -13.71 -6.29 -14.45
C THR A 34 -14.33 -6.52 -13.08
N ALA A 35 -15.66 -6.67 -13.04
CA ALA A 35 -16.41 -6.93 -11.81
C ALA A 35 -15.96 -8.26 -11.15
N ALA A 36 -15.79 -9.32 -11.94
CA ALA A 36 -15.34 -10.62 -11.46
C ALA A 36 -13.92 -10.59 -10.86
N PHE A 37 -13.03 -9.72 -11.36
CA PHE A 37 -11.75 -9.51 -10.70
C PHE A 37 -11.92 -8.78 -9.37
N LYS A 38 -12.71 -7.70 -9.34
CA LYS A 38 -12.95 -6.91 -8.12
C LYS A 38 -13.55 -7.76 -7.01
N GLU A 39 -14.55 -8.59 -7.32
CA GLU A 39 -15.18 -9.51 -6.36
C GLU A 39 -14.16 -10.49 -5.76
N ARG A 40 -13.35 -11.14 -6.60
CA ARG A 40 -12.25 -11.99 -6.11
C ARG A 40 -11.22 -11.22 -5.28
N TYR A 41 -10.91 -9.98 -5.68
CA TYR A 41 -9.92 -9.16 -4.99
C TYR A 41 -10.43 -8.59 -3.66
N GLN A 42 -11.75 -8.40 -3.48
CA GLN A 42 -12.33 -7.91 -2.23
C GLN A 42 -11.97 -8.80 -1.03
N GLN A 43 -11.80 -10.10 -1.24
CA GLN A 43 -11.33 -11.01 -0.19
C GLN A 43 -9.95 -10.60 0.38
N ARG A 44 -9.08 -9.97 -0.44
CA ARG A 44 -7.76 -9.49 -0.01
C ARG A 44 -7.81 -8.18 0.76
N ALA A 45 -8.88 -7.40 0.64
CA ALA A 45 -8.98 -6.09 1.27
C ALA A 45 -8.82 -6.18 2.80
N GLY A 46 -9.28 -7.26 3.44
CA GLY A 46 -9.10 -7.50 4.87
C GLY A 46 -7.63 -7.65 5.30
N ILE A 47 -6.82 -8.35 4.51
CA ILE A 47 -5.39 -8.53 4.76
C ILE A 47 -4.65 -7.21 4.54
N GLU A 48 -4.97 -6.48 3.48
CA GLU A 48 -4.37 -5.18 3.19
C GLU A 48 -4.67 -4.15 4.29
N GLY A 49 -5.90 -4.14 4.81
CA GLY A 49 -6.29 -3.33 5.97
C GLY A 49 -5.47 -3.69 7.22
N THR A 50 -5.29 -4.98 7.48
CA THR A 50 -4.47 -5.49 8.59
C THR A 50 -3.01 -5.07 8.46
N LEU A 51 -2.44 -5.23 7.27
CA LEU A 51 -1.06 -4.81 7.00
C LEU A 51 -0.91 -3.29 7.18
N SER A 52 -1.85 -2.49 6.66
CA SER A 52 -1.84 -1.03 6.84
C SER A 52 -1.87 -0.63 8.31
N GLN A 53 -2.74 -1.28 9.11
CA GLN A 53 -2.81 -1.08 10.56
C GLN A 53 -1.48 -1.42 11.23
N GLY A 54 -0.89 -2.57 10.89
CA GLY A 54 0.40 -3.02 11.44
C GLY A 54 1.56 -2.09 11.08
N VAL A 55 1.61 -1.58 9.86
CA VAL A 55 2.66 -0.65 9.41
C VAL A 55 2.52 0.69 10.12
N ARG A 56 1.31 1.26 10.17
CA ARG A 56 1.09 2.62 10.67
C ARG A 56 1.07 2.72 12.19
N ARG A 57 0.51 1.72 12.88
CA ARG A 57 0.31 1.77 14.34
C ARG A 57 1.42 1.07 15.12
N SER A 58 2.05 0.06 14.54
CA SER A 58 3.05 -0.77 15.23
C SER A 58 4.43 -0.84 14.56
N GLY A 59 4.65 -0.09 13.47
CA GLY A 59 5.96 -0.02 12.81
C GLY A 59 6.43 -1.35 12.22
N LEU A 60 5.50 -2.20 11.74
CA LEU A 60 5.76 -3.59 11.34
C LEU A 60 6.94 -3.78 10.37
N ARG A 61 7.29 -2.78 9.55
CA ARG A 61 8.41 -2.85 8.57
C ARG A 61 9.79 -2.59 9.18
N GLN A 62 9.87 -2.23 10.45
CA GLN A 62 11.11 -1.89 11.13
C GLN A 62 11.26 -2.79 12.36
N SER A 63 12.24 -3.70 12.31
CA SER A 63 12.64 -4.44 13.50
C SER A 63 13.62 -3.63 14.32
N ARG A 64 13.34 -3.48 15.62
CA ARG A 64 14.23 -2.78 16.56
C ARG A 64 15.38 -3.67 17.05
N TYR A 65 15.29 -4.97 16.77
CA TYR A 65 16.24 -5.97 17.23
C TYR A 65 17.01 -6.56 16.07
N VAL A 66 18.26 -6.95 16.35
CA VAL A 66 19.13 -7.61 15.38
C VAL A 66 18.99 -9.13 15.51
N GLY A 67 18.80 -9.81 14.38
CA GLY A 67 18.71 -11.27 14.28
C GLY A 67 17.28 -11.80 14.13
N LEU A 68 17.12 -12.83 13.28
CA LEU A 68 15.82 -13.35 12.84
C LEU A 68 14.93 -13.82 13.99
N ALA A 69 15.50 -14.47 15.02
CA ALA A 69 14.73 -14.95 16.17
C ALA A 69 14.05 -13.80 16.94
N LYS A 70 14.76 -12.69 17.17
CA LYS A 70 14.22 -11.53 17.88
C LYS A 70 13.22 -10.77 17.00
N THR A 71 13.48 -10.65 15.71
CA THR A 71 12.54 -10.07 14.75
C THR A 71 11.23 -10.88 14.67
N HIS A 72 11.33 -12.21 14.65
CA HIS A 72 10.17 -13.10 14.68
C HIS A 72 9.32 -12.90 15.94
N LEU A 73 9.96 -12.85 17.12
CA LEU A 73 9.27 -12.55 18.38
C LEU A 73 8.59 -11.18 18.33
N GLN A 74 9.26 -10.14 17.83
CA GLN A 74 8.67 -8.82 17.66
C GLN A 74 7.41 -8.87 16.78
N HIS A 75 7.44 -9.64 15.68
CA HIS A 75 6.28 -9.80 14.80
C HIS A 75 5.12 -10.52 15.50
N ILE A 76 5.39 -11.60 16.25
CA ILE A 76 4.35 -12.27 17.06
C ILE A 76 3.73 -11.27 18.04
N LEU A 77 4.53 -10.57 18.83
CA LEU A 77 4.02 -9.59 19.81
C LEU A 77 3.23 -8.46 19.12
N THR A 78 3.67 -8.03 17.93
CA THR A 78 2.94 -7.04 17.13
C THR A 78 1.57 -7.57 16.70
N THR A 79 1.49 -8.82 16.24
CA THR A 79 0.20 -9.43 15.86
C THR A 79 -0.75 -9.58 17.05
N VAL A 80 -0.23 -9.97 18.22
CA VAL A 80 -1.01 -10.03 19.46
C VAL A 80 -1.54 -8.65 19.84
N ALA A 81 -0.70 -7.62 19.80
CA ALA A 81 -1.11 -6.25 20.10
C ALA A 81 -2.21 -5.75 19.12
N LEU A 82 -2.10 -6.08 17.82
CA LEU A 82 -3.15 -5.74 16.85
C LEU A 82 -4.48 -6.41 17.15
N ASN A 83 -4.47 -7.68 17.60
CA ASN A 83 -5.68 -8.38 18.00
C ASN A 83 -6.32 -7.75 19.24
N LEU A 84 -5.53 -7.39 20.25
CA LEU A 84 -6.03 -6.70 21.45
C LEU A 84 -6.68 -5.36 21.10
N LEU A 85 -6.05 -4.56 20.23
CA LEU A 85 -6.60 -3.29 19.78
C LEU A 85 -7.91 -3.44 18.99
N ARG A 86 -8.09 -4.57 18.30
CA ARG A 86 -9.34 -4.87 17.58
C ARG A 86 -10.44 -5.33 18.51
N LEU A 87 -10.11 -6.16 19.50
CA LEU A 87 -11.04 -6.58 20.55
C LEU A 87 -11.55 -5.37 21.32
N ASP A 88 -10.65 -4.48 21.73
CA ASP A 88 -10.99 -3.22 22.40
C ASP A 88 -11.93 -2.34 21.56
N ALA A 89 -11.61 -2.15 20.27
CA ALA A 89 -12.45 -1.40 19.34
C ALA A 89 -13.84 -2.03 19.16
N TRP A 90 -13.91 -3.37 19.10
CA TRP A 90 -15.17 -4.10 18.97
C TRP A 90 -16.03 -3.98 20.23
N LEU A 91 -15.44 -4.17 21.40
CA LEU A 91 -16.12 -4.02 22.70
C LEU A 91 -16.61 -2.58 22.92
N SER A 92 -15.84 -1.59 22.47
CA SER A 92 -16.18 -0.17 22.57
C SER A 92 -17.14 0.31 21.47
N GLY A 93 -17.59 -0.57 20.57
CA GLY A 93 -18.48 -0.20 19.46
C GLY A 93 -17.85 0.79 18.45
N VAL A 94 -16.52 0.86 18.37
CA VAL A 94 -15.82 1.76 17.44
C VAL A 94 -16.03 1.25 16.02
N PRO A 95 -16.56 2.08 15.10
CA PRO A 95 -16.81 1.66 13.73
C PRO A 95 -15.50 1.36 12.98
N LEU A 96 -15.58 0.45 12.01
CA LEU A 96 -14.45 0.14 11.12
C LEU A 96 -13.98 1.41 10.38
N ALA A 97 -12.66 1.55 10.26
CA ALA A 97 -12.07 2.67 9.54
C ALA A 97 -12.52 2.67 8.07
N LYS A 98 -13.01 3.81 7.59
CA LYS A 98 -13.38 3.99 6.19
C LYS A 98 -12.12 4.03 5.31
N THR A 99 -12.24 3.57 4.06
CA THR A 99 -11.18 3.69 3.06
C THR A 99 -10.79 5.16 2.91
N ARG A 100 -9.52 5.47 3.14
CA ARG A 100 -9.01 6.83 3.01
C ARG A 100 -9.02 7.26 1.54
N ALA A 101 -9.72 8.35 1.21
CA ALA A 101 -9.57 9.03 -0.06
C ALA A 101 -8.20 9.72 -0.14
N SER A 102 -7.50 9.57 -1.26
CA SER A 102 -6.26 10.31 -1.49
C SER A 102 -6.59 11.75 -1.88
N ARG A 103 -5.70 12.71 -1.56
CA ARG A 103 -5.85 14.11 -1.99
C ARG A 103 -6.02 14.26 -3.51
N PHE A 104 -5.44 13.34 -4.28
CA PHE A 104 -5.61 13.31 -5.72
C PHE A 104 -7.03 12.93 -6.15
N LEU A 105 -7.66 11.98 -5.43
CA LEU A 105 -9.05 11.62 -5.67
C LEU A 105 -9.99 12.81 -5.41
N GLU A 106 -9.75 13.54 -4.31
CA GLU A 106 -10.48 14.77 -3.96
C GLU A 106 -10.33 15.84 -5.05
N LEU A 107 -9.10 16.06 -5.54
CA LEU A 107 -8.83 17.01 -6.62
C LEU A 107 -9.51 16.59 -7.94
N LYS A 108 -9.52 15.29 -8.25
CA LYS A 108 -10.19 14.77 -9.46
C LYS A 108 -11.71 15.01 -9.42
N SER A 109 -12.35 14.91 -8.26
CA SER A 109 -13.78 15.20 -8.10
C SER A 109 -14.14 16.69 -8.18
N GLN A 110 -13.17 17.60 -8.03
CA GLN A 110 -13.39 19.05 -8.15
C GLN A 110 -13.29 19.56 -9.60
N VAL A 111 -12.67 18.78 -10.48
CA VAL A 111 -12.40 19.14 -11.89
C VAL A 111 -13.40 18.46 -12.84
N ALA A 112 -14.18 17.50 -12.34
CA ALA A 112 -15.24 16.81 -13.08
C ALA A 112 -16.58 17.52 -12.87
#